data_AF-W2EYX3-F1
#
_entry.id   AF-W2EYX3-F1
#
_cell.length_a   1.000
_cell.length_b   1.000
_cell.length_c   1.000
_cell.angle_alpha   90.00
_cell.angle_beta   90.00
_cell.angle_gamma   90.00
#
_symmetry.space_group_name_H-M   'P 1'
#
loop_
_entity.id
_entity.type
_entity.pdbx_description
1 polymer ?
#
loop_
_entity_poly.entity_id
_entity_poly.type
_entity_poly.pdbx_seq_one_letter_code
_entity_poly.pdbx_strand_id
1 'polypeptide(L)'
;MATMLSPRTRRALTVVHIVAGVAVIGDVWGLALMHMAASASGSLPVGRAAFRFTSLMVSAGGVPLSLISLVTGLVLAILGGWGLRRPWVLLKLCIQLAIIATGALFIGPVLRQAPGAADLTQSHRTLVMLMAVQGSLLLVATVLAVYKPGGRRRPPRTAADPA
;
A
#
# COMPACT_ATOMS: atom_id res chain seq x y z
N MET A 1 -17.73 -7.53 24.42
CA MET A 1 -18.65 -7.89 23.33
C MET A 1 -17.94 -7.69 22.00
N ALA A 2 -17.60 -8.76 21.27
CA ALA A 2 -17.03 -8.62 19.93
C ALA A 2 -18.17 -8.43 18.94
N THR A 3 -18.39 -7.20 18.47
CA THR A 3 -19.32 -6.91 17.38
C THR A 3 -18.76 -7.52 16.10
N MET A 4 -19.24 -8.71 15.75
CA MET A 4 -18.85 -9.40 14.53
C MET A 4 -19.49 -8.72 13.32
N LEU A 5 -18.68 -8.39 12.32
CA LEU A 5 -19.18 -7.87 11.04
C LEU A 5 -20.12 -8.87 10.38
N SER A 6 -21.24 -8.38 9.82
CA SER A 6 -22.10 -9.21 8.98
C SER A 6 -21.27 -9.81 7.81
N PRO A 7 -21.62 -11.02 7.32
CA PRO A 7 -20.89 -11.64 6.21
C PRO A 7 -20.81 -10.75 4.96
N ARG A 8 -21.86 -9.95 4.69
CA ARG A 8 -21.91 -9.02 3.55
C ARG A 8 -20.95 -7.85 3.75
N THR A 9 -20.99 -7.21 4.93
CA THR A 9 -20.10 -6.08 5.26
C THR A 9 -18.63 -6.51 5.24
N ARG A 10 -18.32 -7.69 5.77
CA ARG A 10 -16.94 -8.23 5.75
C ARG A 10 -16.43 -8.42 4.32
N ARG A 11 -17.27 -8.93 3.40
CA ARG A 11 -16.92 -9.08 1.98
C ARG A 11 -16.69 -7.72 1.32
N ALA A 12 -17.60 -6.76 1.51
CA ALA A 12 -17.47 -5.42 0.96
C ALA A 12 -16.17 -4.73 1.43
N LEU A 13 -15.89 -4.77 2.74
CA LEU A 13 -14.64 -4.23 3.30
C LEU A 13 -13.39 -4.93 2.75
N THR A 14 -13.47 -6.25 2.52
CA THR A 14 -12.37 -7.02 1.92
C THR A 14 -12.13 -6.57 0.48
N VAL A 15 -13.18 -6.34 -0.31
CA VAL A 15 -13.06 -5.81 -1.67
C VAL A 15 -12.42 -4.43 -1.66
N VAL A 16 -12.92 -3.52 -0.82
CA VAL A 16 -12.35 -2.16 -0.69
C VAL A 16 -10.87 -2.23 -0.28
N HIS A 17 -10.52 -3.08 0.69
CA HIS A 17 -9.14 -3.28 1.12
C HIS A 17 -8.23 -3.75 -0.03
N ILE A 18 -8.69 -4.75 -0.79
CA ILE A 18 -7.92 -5.28 -1.93
C ILE A 18 -7.77 -4.23 -3.02
N VAL A 19 -8.86 -3.55 -3.41
CA VAL A 19 -8.82 -2.51 -4.46
C VAL A 19 -7.88 -1.38 -4.05
N ALA A 20 -7.96 -0.91 -2.81
CA ALA A 20 -7.06 0.12 -2.29
C ALA A 20 -5.60 -0.34 -2.30
N GLY A 21 -5.32 -1.56 -1.83
CA GLY A 21 -3.97 -2.13 -1.85
C GLY A 21 -3.39 -2.27 -3.27
N VAL A 22 -4.17 -2.78 -4.22
CA VAL A 22 -3.78 -2.90 -5.63
C VAL A 22 -3.55 -1.52 -6.25
N ALA A 23 -4.40 -0.54 -5.94
CA ALA A 23 -4.23 0.82 -6.43
C ALA A 23 -2.94 1.48 -5.89
N VAL A 24 -2.56 1.24 -4.63
CA VAL A 24 -1.26 1.69 -4.09
C VAL A 24 -0.09 1.01 -4.80
N ILE A 25 -0.19 -0.28 -5.15
CA ILE A 25 0.84 -0.97 -5.96
C ILE A 25 0.98 -0.31 -7.34
N GLY A 26 -0.16 -0.04 -7.99
CA GLY A 26 -0.17 0.65 -9.29
C GLY A 26 0.42 2.06 -9.23
N ASP A 27 0.09 2.82 -8.19
CA ASP A 27 0.62 4.17 -7.94
C ASP A 27 2.15 4.14 -7.82
N VAL A 28 2.69 3.28 -6.93
CA VAL A 28 4.14 3.14 -6.73
C VAL A 28 4.85 2.70 -8.02
N TRP A 29 4.28 1.75 -8.77
CA TRP A 29 4.85 1.27 -10.02
C TRP A 29 4.84 2.35 -11.11
N GLY A 30 3.72 3.06 -11.28
CA GLY A 30 3.59 4.16 -12.24
C GLY A 30 4.55 5.30 -11.95
N LEU A 31 4.68 5.70 -10.68
CA LEU A 31 5.65 6.71 -10.25
C LEU A 31 7.09 6.28 -10.51
N ALA A 32 7.43 5.01 -10.24
CA ALA A 32 8.76 4.47 -10.54
C ALA A 32 9.09 4.57 -12.05
N LEU A 33 8.18 4.10 -12.91
CA LEU A 33 8.34 4.17 -14.36
C LEU A 33 8.48 5.61 -14.86
N MET A 34 7.63 6.51 -14.36
CA MET A 34 7.66 7.92 -14.73
C MET A 34 9.00 8.56 -14.36
N HIS A 35 9.53 8.34 -13.15
CA HIS A 35 10.82 8.90 -12.75
C HIS A 35 12.00 8.25 -13.47
N MET A 36 11.94 6.96 -13.82
CA MET A 36 12.93 6.31 -14.68
C MET A 36 12.95 6.93 -16.08
N ALA A 37 11.77 7.09 -16.71
CA ALA A 37 11.65 7.71 -18.03
C ALA A 37 12.12 9.18 -18.02
N ALA A 38 11.71 9.95 -17.00
CA ALA A 38 12.15 11.32 -16.83
C ALA A 38 13.67 11.43 -16.66
N SER A 39 14.28 10.54 -15.86
CA SER A 39 15.74 10.48 -15.71
C SER A 39 16.45 10.12 -17.01
N ALA A 40 15.89 9.21 -17.82
CA ALA A 40 16.48 8.79 -19.09
C ALA A 40 16.36 9.88 -20.18
N SER A 41 15.35 10.75 -20.09
CA SER A 41 15.07 11.77 -21.11
C SER A 41 16.13 12.87 -21.23
N GLY A 42 16.89 13.15 -20.16
CA GLY A 42 17.80 14.30 -20.08
C GLY A 42 17.13 15.68 -20.20
N SER A 43 15.79 15.74 -20.27
CA SER A 43 15.02 16.94 -20.56
C SER A 43 14.55 17.61 -19.27
N LEU A 44 15.02 18.85 -19.02
CA LEU A 44 14.61 19.64 -17.85
C LEU A 44 13.08 19.83 -17.76
N PRO A 45 12.35 20.17 -18.86
CA PRO A 45 10.89 20.25 -18.83
C PRO A 45 10.20 18.94 -18.42
N VAL A 46 10.63 17.81 -18.99
CA VAL A 46 10.06 16.48 -18.69
C VAL A 46 10.34 16.08 -17.24
N GLY A 47 11.57 16.31 -16.77
CA GLY A 47 11.97 16.07 -15.39
C GLY A 47 11.09 16.84 -14.40
N ARG A 48 10.90 18.15 -14.60
CA ARG A 48 10.04 18.98 -13.74
C ARG A 48 8.57 18.57 -13.80
N ALA A 49 8.07 18.17 -14.97
CA ALA A 49 6.70 17.70 -15.12
C ALA A 49 6.45 16.46 -14.25
N ALA A 50 7.39 15.52 -14.20
CA ALA A 50 7.27 14.32 -13.37
C ALA A 50 7.08 14.65 -11.89
N PHE A 51 7.80 15.62 -11.31
CA PHE A 51 7.61 16.04 -9.91
C PHE A 51 6.20 16.58 -9.64
N ARG A 52 5.65 17.36 -10.58
CA ARG A 52 4.28 17.90 -10.47
C ARG A 52 3.24 16.77 -10.49
N PHE A 53 3.38 15.83 -11.42
CA PHE A 53 2.51 14.66 -11.49
C PHE A 53 2.63 13.78 -10.25
N THR A 54 3.84 13.58 -9.72
CA THR A 54 4.05 12.83 -8.48
C THR A 54 3.34 13.49 -7.30
N SER A 55 3.39 14.82 -7.19
CA SER A 55 2.66 15.53 -6.12
C SER A 55 1.14 15.29 -6.20
N LEU A 56 0.58 15.33 -7.41
CA LEU A 56 -0.84 15.04 -7.64
C LEU A 56 -1.19 13.58 -7.33
N MET A 57 -0.42 12.62 -7.85
CA MET A 57 -0.65 11.19 -7.64
C MET A 57 -0.54 10.82 -6.17
N VAL A 58 0.45 11.34 -5.45
CA VAL A 58 0.62 11.10 -4.01
C VAL A 58 -0.53 11.71 -3.21
N SER A 59 -0.93 12.95 -3.50
CA SER A 59 -1.98 13.65 -2.72
C SER A 59 -3.39 13.13 -2.99
N ALA A 60 -3.71 12.82 -4.25
CA ALA A 60 -5.05 12.37 -4.67
C ALA A 60 -5.19 10.84 -4.74
N GLY A 61 -4.08 10.10 -4.79
CA GLY A 61 -4.04 8.64 -4.91
C GLY A 61 -3.29 7.99 -3.75
N GLY A 62 -1.96 8.06 -3.74
CA GLY A 62 -1.11 7.33 -2.81
C GLY A 62 -1.51 7.47 -1.34
N VAL A 63 -1.66 8.70 -0.83
CA VAL A 63 -2.07 8.97 0.56
C VAL A 63 -3.49 8.46 0.86
N PRO A 64 -4.55 8.89 0.14
CA PRO A 64 -5.91 8.44 0.47
C PRO A 64 -6.08 6.93 0.32
N LEU A 65 -5.51 6.30 -0.71
CA LEU A 65 -5.60 4.86 -0.91
C LEU A 65 -4.84 4.08 0.18
N SER A 66 -3.68 4.56 0.61
CA SER A 66 -2.94 3.96 1.73
C SER A 66 -3.72 4.05 3.04
N LEU A 67 -4.39 5.16 3.30
CA LEU A 67 -5.26 5.32 4.47
C LEU A 67 -6.48 4.40 4.41
N ILE A 68 -7.12 4.29 3.25
CA ILE A 68 -8.24 3.34 3.04
C ILE A 68 -7.76 1.91 3.30
N SER A 69 -6.62 1.51 2.74
CA SER A 69 -6.02 0.19 2.97
C SER A 69 -5.75 -0.06 4.46
N LEU A 70 -5.14 0.91 5.15
CA LEU A 70 -4.82 0.81 6.58
C LEU A 70 -6.09 0.67 7.45
N VAL A 71 -7.07 1.56 7.25
CA VAL A 71 -8.32 1.57 8.03
C VAL A 71 -9.09 0.29 7.80
N THR A 72 -9.27 -0.13 6.54
CA THR A 72 -9.97 -1.38 6.24
C THR A 72 -9.24 -2.60 6.77
N GLY A 73 -7.90 -2.62 6.71
CA GLY A 73 -7.07 -3.68 7.29
C GLY A 73 -7.23 -3.76 8.81
N LEU A 74 -7.25 -2.62 9.50
CA LEU A 74 -7.46 -2.55 10.95
C LEU A 74 -8.87 -3.05 11.34
N VAL A 75 -9.90 -2.59 10.62
CA VAL A 75 -11.28 -3.02 10.82
C VAL A 75 -11.43 -4.53 10.62
N LEU A 76 -10.83 -5.09 9.56
CA LEU A 76 -10.85 -6.53 9.29
C LEU A 76 -10.06 -7.33 10.34
N ALA A 77 -8.97 -6.77 10.88
CA ALA A 77 -8.20 -7.40 11.94
C ALA A 77 -8.98 -7.47 13.27
N ILE A 78 -9.62 -6.37 13.68
CA ILE A 78 -10.33 -6.27 14.95
C ILE A 78 -11.70 -6.96 14.87
N LEU A 79 -12.52 -6.57 13.90
CA LEU A 79 -13.94 -6.99 13.81
C LEU A 79 -14.16 -8.23 12.94
N GLY A 80 -13.18 -8.60 12.10
CA GLY A 80 -13.25 -9.77 11.23
C GLY A 80 -12.88 -11.09 11.92
N GLY A 81 -12.53 -11.06 13.22
CA GLY A 81 -12.23 -12.25 14.02
C GLY A 81 -10.81 -12.80 13.85
N TRP A 82 -9.96 -12.18 13.05
CA TRP A 82 -8.56 -12.57 12.91
C TRP A 82 -7.74 -12.19 14.15
N GLY A 83 -8.00 -11.01 14.72
CA GLY A 83 -7.29 -10.43 15.85
C GLY A 83 -5.90 -9.90 15.48
N LEU A 84 -5.45 -8.85 16.18
CA LEU A 84 -4.09 -8.30 16.01
C LEU A 84 -2.98 -9.23 16.54
N ARG A 85 -3.34 -10.27 17.31
CA ARG A 85 -2.38 -11.21 17.93
C ARG A 85 -1.69 -12.13 16.92
N ARG A 86 -2.16 -12.17 15.66
CA ARG A 86 -1.54 -12.96 14.62
C ARG A 86 -0.34 -12.19 14.06
N PRO A 87 0.89 -12.73 14.14
CA PRO A 87 2.09 -11.97 13.79
C PRO A 87 2.09 -11.49 12.34
N TRP A 88 1.46 -12.22 11.42
CA TRP A 88 1.35 -11.79 10.01
C TRP A 88 0.32 -10.69 9.77
N VAL A 89 -0.69 -10.55 10.63
CA VAL A 89 -1.65 -9.43 10.56
C VAL A 89 -0.95 -8.16 11.02
N LEU A 90 -0.27 -8.23 12.17
CA LEU A 90 0.53 -7.12 12.70
C LEU A 90 1.61 -6.69 11.69
N LEU A 91 2.35 -7.66 11.13
CA LEU A 91 3.39 -7.37 10.14
C LEU A 91 2.85 -6.61 8.92
N LYS A 92 1.68 -6.98 8.38
CA LYS A 92 1.07 -6.24 7.26
C LYS A 92 0.67 -4.82 7.64
N LEU A 93 0.13 -4.62 8.84
CA LEU A 93 -0.21 -3.28 9.33
C LEU A 93 1.07 -2.44 9.51
N CYS A 94 2.14 -3.03 10.06
CA CYS A 94 3.44 -2.37 10.16
C CYS A 94 4.03 -2.02 8.78
N ILE A 95 3.91 -2.93 7.80
CA ILE A 95 4.32 -2.66 6.42
C ILE A 95 3.52 -1.49 5.83
N GLN A 96 2.19 -1.48 6.02
CA GLN A 96 1.34 -0.39 5.53
C GLN A 96 1.69 0.95 6.18
N LEU A 97 2.00 0.95 7.49
CA LEU A 97 2.49 2.13 8.19
C LEU A 97 3.86 2.58 7.67
N ALA A 98 4.77 1.63 7.38
CA ALA A 98 6.07 1.94 6.80
C ALA A 98 5.94 2.62 5.44
N ILE A 99 5.03 2.16 4.58
CA ILE A 99 4.71 2.79 3.29
C ILE A 99 4.27 4.25 3.48
N ILE A 100 3.32 4.49 4.39
CA ILE A 100 2.84 5.85 4.71
C ILE A 100 3.99 6.71 5.24
N ALA A 101 4.82 6.18 6.14
CA ALA A 101 5.97 6.87 6.69
C ALA A 101 7.01 7.19 5.61
N THR A 102 7.28 6.28 4.67
CA THR A 102 8.17 6.52 3.52
C THR A 102 7.66 7.69 2.67
N GLY A 103 6.35 7.73 2.40
CA GLY A 103 5.70 8.85 1.73
C GLY A 103 5.91 10.18 2.45
N ALA A 104 5.61 10.23 3.75
CA ALA A 104 5.65 11.46 4.54
C ALA A 104 7.08 11.96 4.83
N LEU A 105 8.00 11.04 5.17
CA LEU A 105 9.33 11.37 5.71
C LEU A 105 10.43 11.44 4.65
N PHE A 106 10.25 10.79 3.49
CA PHE A 106 11.29 10.72 2.47
C PHE A 106 10.84 11.29 1.14
N ILE A 107 9.67 10.88 0.63
CA ILE A 107 9.16 11.36 -0.66
C ILE A 107 8.70 12.82 -0.55
N GLY A 108 7.92 13.16 0.48
CA GLY A 108 7.41 14.51 0.70
C GLY A 108 8.50 15.59 0.70
N PRO A 109 9.60 15.44 1.47
CA PRO A 109 10.72 16.37 1.43
C PRO A 109 11.36 16.53 0.05
N VAL A 110 11.60 15.42 -0.66
CA VAL A 110 12.19 15.45 -2.01
C VAL A 110 11.30 16.20 -3.01
N LEU A 111 9.97 16.12 -2.86
CA LEU A 111 9.04 16.87 -3.70
C LEU A 111 8.98 18.37 -3.36
N ARG A 112 9.24 18.76 -2.11
CA ARG A 112 9.19 20.17 -1.66
C ARG A 112 10.47 20.94 -2.00
N GLN A 113 11.60 20.24 -2.05
CA GLN A 113 12.86 20.83 -2.49
C GLN A 113 12.75 21.03 -4.00
N ALA A 114 12.64 22.29 -4.46
CA ALA A 114 12.68 22.60 -5.88
C ALA A 114 14.06 22.21 -6.42
N PRO A 115 14.20 21.13 -7.22
CA PRO A 115 15.52 20.68 -7.63
C PRO A 115 16.12 21.71 -8.58
N GLY A 116 17.33 22.17 -8.28
CA GLY A 116 18.14 22.86 -9.28
C GLY A 116 18.41 21.94 -10.46
N ALA A 117 18.81 22.49 -11.61
CA ALA A 117 19.11 21.69 -12.79
C ALA A 117 20.21 20.63 -12.53
N ALA A 118 21.18 20.94 -11.67
CA ALA A 118 22.27 20.04 -11.28
C ALA A 118 21.80 18.85 -10.41
N ASP A 119 20.76 19.04 -9.59
CA ASP A 119 20.31 18.02 -8.63
C ASP A 119 19.17 17.14 -9.16
N LEU A 120 18.53 17.55 -10.27
CA LEU A 120 17.32 16.93 -10.79
C LEU A 120 17.50 15.41 -11.04
N THR A 121 18.60 15.02 -11.69
CA THR A 121 18.92 13.61 -11.97
C THR A 121 19.08 12.80 -10.68
N GLN A 122 19.74 13.38 -9.67
CA GLN A 122 19.91 12.71 -8.38
C GLN A 122 18.56 12.53 -7.68
N SER A 123 17.70 13.55 -7.68
CA SER A 123 16.35 13.47 -7.11
C SER A 123 15.49 12.40 -7.81
N HIS A 124 15.56 12.27 -9.14
CA HIS A 124 14.89 11.17 -9.84
C HIS A 124 15.38 9.80 -9.37
N ARG A 125 16.70 9.59 -9.27
CA ARG A 125 17.28 8.32 -8.77
C ARG A 125 16.82 8.01 -7.35
N THR A 126 16.83 9.00 -6.46
CA THR A 126 16.33 8.84 -5.08
C THR A 126 14.86 8.42 -5.07
N LEU A 127 14.01 9.05 -5.89
CA LEU A 127 12.60 8.68 -5.96
C LEU A 127 12.39 7.26 -6.50
N VAL A 128 13.13 6.86 -7.55
CA VAL A 128 13.07 5.47 -8.06
C VAL A 128 13.47 4.47 -6.97
N MET A 129 14.53 4.75 -6.21
CA MET A 129 14.95 3.90 -5.08
C MET A 129 13.86 3.80 -4.01
N LEU A 130 13.26 4.94 -3.62
CA LEU A 130 12.17 4.96 -2.64
C LEU A 130 10.94 4.17 -3.14
N MET A 131 10.60 4.27 -4.43
CA MET A 131 9.51 3.48 -5.01
C MET A 131 9.84 1.99 -5.05
N ALA A 132 11.10 1.61 -5.32
CA ALA A 132 11.51 0.21 -5.27
C ALA A 132 11.39 -0.37 -3.85
N VAL A 133 11.77 0.40 -2.82
CA VAL A 133 11.59 0.02 -1.42
C VAL A 133 10.10 -0.16 -1.11
N GLN A 134 9.23 0.79 -1.46
CA GLN A 134 7.79 0.65 -1.26
C GLN A 134 7.19 -0.54 -2.02
N GLY A 135 7.61 -0.74 -3.28
CA GLY A 135 7.18 -1.86 -4.11
C GLY A 135 7.56 -3.21 -3.50
N SER A 136 8.76 -3.35 -2.97
CA SER A 136 9.20 -4.57 -2.28
C SER A 136 8.41 -4.83 -0.99
N LEU A 137 8.12 -3.79 -0.20
CA LEU A 137 7.27 -3.88 0.98
C LEU A 137 5.85 -4.36 0.62
N LEU A 138 5.24 -3.78 -0.41
CA LEU A 138 3.93 -4.19 -0.92
C LEU A 138 3.93 -5.63 -1.46
N LEU A 139 5.00 -6.03 -2.16
CA LEU A 139 5.16 -7.39 -2.63
C LEU A 139 5.22 -8.39 -1.46
N VAL A 140 6.02 -8.09 -0.43
CA VAL A 140 6.07 -8.89 0.80
C VAL A 140 4.70 -8.97 1.46
N ALA A 141 3.99 -7.85 1.59
CA ALA A 141 2.63 -7.84 2.14
C ALA A 141 1.66 -8.72 1.33
N THR A 142 1.79 -8.70 0.00
CA THR A 142 0.98 -9.50 -0.94
C THR A 142 1.30 -10.99 -0.82
N VAL A 143 2.58 -11.37 -0.79
CA VAL A 143 3.02 -12.75 -0.55
C VAL A 143 2.49 -13.26 0.80
N LEU A 144 2.59 -12.45 1.86
CA LEU A 144 2.01 -12.77 3.16
C LEU A 144 0.47 -12.86 3.13
N ALA A 145 -0.20 -12.22 2.17
CA ALA A 145 -1.65 -12.35 1.97
C ALA A 145 -2.04 -13.66 1.31
N VAL A 146 -1.26 -14.13 0.35
CA VAL A 146 -1.56 -15.34 -0.41
C VAL A 146 -1.09 -16.61 0.30
N TYR A 147 0.16 -16.65 0.79
CA TYR A 147 0.79 -17.88 1.28
C TYR A 147 0.64 -18.11 2.77
N LYS A 148 0.37 -17.04 3.54
CA LYS A 148 0.20 -17.13 5.01
C LYS A 148 -1.22 -16.85 5.52
N PRO A 149 -2.32 -17.24 4.83
CA PRO A 149 -3.67 -17.17 5.40
C PRO A 149 -3.83 -18.32 6.41
N GLY A 150 -3.03 -18.29 7.47
CA GLY A 150 -3.01 -19.30 8.52
C GLY A 150 -4.31 -19.27 9.32
N GLY A 151 -5.26 -20.11 8.96
CA GLY A 151 -6.42 -20.40 9.79
C GLY A 151 -7.43 -21.23 9.03
N ARG A 152 -7.41 -22.55 9.27
CA ARG A 152 -8.51 -23.46 8.93
C ARG A 152 -9.83 -22.73 9.20
N ARG A 153 -10.60 -22.46 8.14
CA ARG A 153 -12.04 -22.24 8.32
C ARG A 153 -12.51 -23.51 9.01
N ARG A 154 -12.89 -23.46 10.29
CA ARG A 154 -13.53 -24.61 10.94
C ARG A 154 -14.62 -25.06 9.97
N PRO A 155 -14.60 -26.32 9.48
CA PRO A 155 -15.70 -26.82 8.69
C PRO A 155 -16.98 -26.55 9.49
N PRO A 156 -18.11 -26.22 8.85
CA PRO A 156 -19.39 -26.31 9.53
C PRO A 156 -19.42 -27.69 10.18
N ARG A 157 -19.65 -27.75 11.50
CA ARG A 157 -20.03 -29.02 12.11
C ARG A 157 -21.33 -29.36 11.42
N THR A 158 -21.30 -30.21 10.39
CA THR A 158 -22.46 -30.98 9.98
C THR A 158 -22.91 -31.64 11.27
N ALA A 159 -24.08 -31.20 11.77
CA ALA A 159 -24.72 -31.89 12.86
C ALA A 159 -24.74 -33.36 12.46
N ALA A 160 -24.18 -34.21 13.33
CA ALA A 160 -24.37 -35.64 13.19
C ALA A 160 -25.87 -35.87 13.07
N ASP A 161 -26.27 -36.44 11.93
CA ASP A 161 -27.62 -36.90 11.71
C ASP A 161 -27.87 -38.04 12.72
N PRO A 162 -28.80 -37.89 13.67
CA PRO A 162 -29.23 -39.00 14.50
C PRO A 162 -30.46 -39.63 13.84
N ALA A 163 -30.24 -40.65 13.00
CA ALA A 163 -31.21 -41.71 12.72
C ALA A 163 -30.51 -42.89 12.01
#